data_AF-A0A0P1IFB7-F1
#
_entry.id   AF-A0A0P1IFB7-F1
#
_cell.length_a   1.000
_cell.length_b   1.000
_cell.length_c   1.000
_cell.angle_alpha   90.00
_cell.angle_beta   90.00
_cell.angle_gamma   90.00
#
_symmetry.space_group_name_H-M   'P 1'
#
loop_
_entity.id
_entity.type
_entity.pdbx_description
1 polymer ?
#
loop_
_entity_poly.entity_id
_entity_poly.type
_entity_poly.pdbx_seq_one_letter_code
_entity_poly.pdbx_strand_id
1 'polypeptide(L)'
;MDIEIERDVHKLTLDAIVLGRLLAEEWLAGSLTPKGSIRSTILDSLQSLRERQGLQQIDQDLIDVMGEQIRRTLNEIREGKGDTAITQDVDLVWEQDQKVVEYVNLAYRWKQFKKAKVALDDKLAAIRDTDTLLATVV
;
A
#
# COMPACT_ATOMS: atom_id res chain seq x y z
N MET A 1 -24.46 -11.96 -10.28
CA MET A 1 -23.82 -11.32 -9.12
C MET A 1 -24.79 -10.29 -8.57
N ASP A 2 -24.95 -10.23 -7.25
CA ASP A 2 -25.83 -9.25 -6.59
C ASP A 2 -25.32 -7.82 -6.86
N ILE A 3 -26.22 -6.89 -7.20
CA ILE A 3 -25.90 -5.48 -7.52
C ILE A 3 -25.16 -4.81 -6.35
N GLU A 4 -25.45 -5.21 -5.11
CA GLU A 4 -24.76 -4.67 -3.94
C GLU A 4 -23.30 -5.14 -3.85
N ILE A 5 -23.03 -6.41 -4.17
CA ILE A 5 -21.68 -6.97 -4.20
C ILE A 5 -20.84 -6.29 -5.28
N GLU A 6 -21.42 -6.07 -6.46
CA GLU A 6 -20.74 -5.37 -7.56
C GLU A 6 -20.36 -3.93 -7.17
N ARG A 7 -21.30 -3.20 -6.56
CA ARG A 7 -21.06 -1.83 -6.08
C ARG A 7 -19.95 -1.78 -5.02
N ASP A 8 -19.93 -2.72 -4.10
CA ASP A 8 -18.90 -2.81 -3.07
C ASP A 8 -17.51 -3.07 -3.66
N VAL A 9 -17.41 -4.02 -4.60
CA VAL A 9 -16.16 -4.34 -5.30
C VAL A 9 -15.66 -3.13 -6.08
N HIS A 10 -16.54 -2.41 -6.78
CA HIS A 10 -16.18 -1.18 -7.48
C HIS A 10 -15.64 -0.11 -6.54
N LYS A 11 -16.26 0.07 -5.37
CA LYS A 11 -15.79 1.02 -4.37
C LYS A 11 -14.40 0.65 -3.84
N LEU A 12 -14.20 -0.60 -3.43
CA LEU A 12 -12.91 -1.07 -2.94
C LEU A 12 -11.81 -0.97 -4.01
N THR A 13 -12.15 -1.26 -5.26
CA THR A 13 -11.25 -1.10 -6.40
C THR A 13 -10.84 0.36 -6.58
N LEU A 14 -11.81 1.27 -6.55
CA LEU A 14 -11.55 2.70 -6.67
C LEU A 14 -10.68 3.22 -5.53
N ASP A 15 -10.97 2.83 -4.28
CA ASP A 15 -10.19 3.21 -3.11
C ASP A 15 -8.73 2.74 -3.23
N ALA A 16 -8.52 1.49 -3.64
CA ALA A 16 -7.17 0.94 -3.86
C ALA A 16 -6.41 1.65 -4.99
N ILE A 17 -7.07 1.99 -6.09
CA ILE A 17 -6.47 2.76 -7.20
C ILE A 17 -6.06 4.16 -6.73
N VAL A 18 -6.96 4.87 -6.04
CA VAL A 18 -6.69 6.24 -5.58
C VAL A 18 -5.56 6.26 -4.56
N LEU A 19 -5.60 5.37 -3.56
CA LEU A 19 -4.58 5.32 -2.52
C LEU A 19 -3.24 4.82 -3.05
N GLY A 20 -3.24 3.88 -4.01
CA GLY A 20 -2.03 3.43 -4.69
C GLY A 20 -1.36 4.55 -5.48
N ARG A 21 -2.15 5.35 -6.21
CA ARG A 21 -1.64 6.54 -6.89
C ARG A 21 -1.04 7.56 -5.92
N LEU A 22 -1.71 7.85 -4.79
CA LEU A 22 -1.20 8.79 -3.79
C LEU A 22 0.11 8.30 -3.15
N LEU A 23 0.21 7.00 -2.84
CA LEU A 23 1.47 6.39 -2.39
C LEU A 23 2.57 6.58 -3.44
N ALA A 24 2.27 6.31 -4.70
CA ALA A 24 3.23 6.43 -5.78
C ALA A 24 3.71 7.87 -6.01
N GLU A 25 2.79 8.83 -5.99
CA GLU A 25 3.12 10.26 -6.12
C GLU A 25 4.02 10.72 -4.96
N GLU A 26 3.68 10.38 -3.72
CA GLU A 26 4.48 10.70 -2.54
C GLU A 26 5.88 10.06 -2.60
N TRP A 27 5.95 8.77 -2.96
CA TRP A 27 7.22 8.05 -3.03
C TRP A 27 8.13 8.61 -4.14
N LEU A 28 7.59 8.79 -5.35
CA LEU A 28 8.38 9.20 -6.52
C LEU A 28 8.79 10.68 -6.46
N ALA A 29 8.04 11.52 -5.75
CA ALA A 29 8.43 12.90 -5.48
C ALA A 29 9.41 13.00 -4.30
N GLY A 30 9.39 12.01 -3.40
CA GLY A 30 10.25 11.94 -2.23
C GLY A 30 11.69 11.56 -2.53
N SER A 31 12.48 11.55 -1.46
CA SER A 31 13.91 11.23 -1.44
C SER A 31 14.20 9.75 -1.22
N LEU A 32 13.17 8.93 -0.94
CA LEU A 32 13.35 7.50 -0.70
C LEU A 32 13.62 6.75 -2.01
N THR A 33 14.87 6.33 -2.20
CA THR A 33 15.25 5.46 -3.33
C THR A 33 15.22 4.00 -2.89
N PRO A 34 14.43 3.13 -3.55
CA PRO A 34 14.43 1.70 -3.24
C PRO A 34 15.83 1.09 -3.39
N LYS A 35 16.24 0.25 -2.44
CA LYS A 35 17.56 -0.39 -2.43
C LYS A 35 17.44 -1.91 -2.68
N GLY A 36 18.52 -2.52 -3.17
CA GLY A 36 18.64 -3.97 -3.36
C GLY A 36 18.15 -4.49 -4.72
N SER A 37 18.06 -5.82 -4.84
CA SER A 37 17.71 -6.52 -6.10
C SER A 37 16.28 -6.24 -6.59
N ILE A 38 15.39 -5.85 -5.68
CA ILE A 38 13.97 -5.55 -5.95
C ILE A 38 13.73 -4.11 -6.41
N ARG A 39 14.79 -3.30 -6.54
CA ARG A 39 14.67 -1.85 -6.79
C ARG A 39 13.86 -1.56 -8.05
N SER A 40 14.15 -2.24 -9.15
CA SER A 40 13.42 -2.06 -10.42
C SER A 40 11.95 -2.42 -10.25
N THR A 41 11.66 -3.56 -9.61
CA THR A 41 10.30 -4.01 -9.34
C THR A 41 9.48 -2.98 -8.56
N ILE A 42 10.05 -2.37 -7.50
CA ILE A 42 9.38 -1.31 -6.75
C ILE A 42 9.13 -0.09 -7.64
N LEU A 43 10.14 0.36 -8.39
CA LEU A 43 10.00 1.56 -9.24
C LEU A 43 8.97 1.36 -10.36
N ASP A 44 8.96 0.20 -11.01
CA ASP A 44 8.01 -0.14 -12.06
C ASP A 44 6.57 -0.23 -11.50
N SER A 45 6.43 -0.77 -10.29
CA SER A 45 5.14 -0.85 -9.60
C SER A 45 4.62 0.53 -9.18
N LEU A 46 5.50 1.40 -8.66
CA LEU A 46 5.15 2.79 -8.34
C LEU A 46 4.74 3.56 -9.60
N GLN A 47 5.46 3.37 -10.71
CA GLN A 47 5.10 3.98 -12.00
C GLN A 47 3.71 3.52 -12.44
N SER A 48 3.43 2.21 -12.38
CA SER A 48 2.15 1.63 -12.74
C SER A 48 1.02 2.20 -11.87
N LEU A 49 1.21 2.24 -10.55
CA LEU A 49 0.27 2.84 -9.60
C LEU A 49 -0.03 4.31 -9.90
N ARG A 50 1.00 5.10 -10.21
CA ARG A 50 0.84 6.52 -10.58
C ARG A 50 -0.04 6.68 -11.82
N GLU A 51 0.10 5.77 -12.78
CA GLU A 51 -0.68 5.73 -14.01
C GLU A 51 -2.07 5.09 -13.83
N ARG A 52 -2.42 4.66 -12.60
CA ARG A 52 -3.67 3.95 -12.25
C ARG A 52 -3.79 2.59 -12.93
N GLN A 53 -2.65 1.95 -13.15
CA GLN A 53 -2.51 0.63 -13.76
C GLN A 53 -1.84 -0.33 -12.79
N GLY A 54 -1.85 -1.62 -13.11
CA GLY A 54 -0.98 -2.57 -12.41
C GLY A 54 -1.46 -3.03 -11.03
N LEU A 55 -2.69 -2.68 -10.59
CA LEU A 55 -3.14 -2.99 -9.23
C LEU A 55 -3.18 -4.50 -8.94
N GLN A 56 -3.48 -5.33 -9.95
CA GLN A 56 -3.54 -6.79 -9.81
C GLN A 56 -2.16 -7.43 -9.66
N GLN A 57 -1.11 -6.76 -10.16
CA GLN A 57 0.28 -7.21 -10.13
C GLN A 57 0.96 -6.88 -8.79
N ILE A 58 0.29 -6.11 -7.93
CA ILE A 58 0.80 -5.75 -6.61
C ILE A 58 0.21 -6.71 -5.60
N ASP A 59 1.04 -7.64 -5.14
CA ASP A 59 0.73 -8.58 -4.10
C ASP A 59 1.10 -8.04 -2.71
N GLN A 60 0.70 -8.78 -1.69
CA GLN A 60 0.94 -8.44 -0.29
C GLN A 60 2.45 -8.42 0.03
N ASP A 61 3.23 -9.32 -0.56
CA ASP A 61 4.68 -9.43 -0.34
C ASP A 61 5.40 -8.17 -0.83
N LEU A 62 5.07 -7.68 -2.03
CA LEU A 62 5.62 -6.43 -2.55
C LEU A 62 5.25 -5.24 -1.67
N ILE A 63 4.00 -5.17 -1.20
CA ILE A 63 3.57 -4.12 -0.28
C ILE A 63 4.38 -4.17 1.02
N ASP A 64 4.58 -5.35 1.60
CA ASP A 64 5.34 -5.49 2.85
C ASP A 64 6.81 -5.13 2.67
N VAL A 65 7.39 -5.51 1.53
CA VAL A 65 8.74 -5.12 1.15
C VAL A 65 8.88 -3.60 0.99
N MET A 66 7.89 -2.92 0.40
CA MET A 66 7.87 -1.45 0.34
C MET A 66 7.82 -0.83 1.74
N GLY A 67 6.98 -1.36 2.63
CA GLY A 67 6.90 -0.93 4.02
C GLY A 67 8.22 -1.09 4.77
N GLU A 68 8.91 -2.21 4.54
CA GLU A 68 10.21 -2.49 5.14
C GLU A 68 11.30 -1.51 4.68
N GLN A 69 11.29 -1.09 3.41
CA GLN A 69 12.21 -0.06 2.90
C GLN A 69 11.98 1.29 3.59
N ILE A 70 10.71 1.69 3.78
CA ILE A 70 10.36 2.89 4.55
C ILE A 70 10.86 2.76 5.99
N ARG A 71 10.54 1.64 6.66
CA ARG A 71 10.92 1.38 8.05
C ARG A 71 12.42 1.51 8.28
N ARG A 72 13.22 0.80 7.48
CA ARG A 72 14.68 0.80 7.60
C ARG A 72 15.26 2.18 7.34
N THR A 73 14.84 2.84 6.27
CA THR A 73 15.35 4.17 5.91
C THR A 73 15.02 5.20 6.99
N LEU A 74 13.82 5.14 7.57
CA LEU A 74 13.44 6.02 8.67
C LEU A 74 14.23 5.72 9.95
N ASN A 75 14.47 4.45 10.27
CA ASN A 75 15.31 4.05 11.40
C ASN A 75 16.80 4.41 11.23
N GLU A 76 17.30 4.49 9.99
CA GLU A 76 18.64 5.00 9.69
C GLU A 76 18.77 6.49 10.06
N ILE A 77 17.68 7.27 10.00
CA ILE A 77 17.64 8.70 10.33
C ILE A 77 17.33 8.91 11.82
N ARG A 78 16.33 8.19 12.34
CA ARG A 78 15.89 8.25 13.72
C ARG A 78 15.46 6.87 14.20
N GLU A 79 16.28 6.28 15.06
CA GLU A 79 16.07 4.95 15.62
C GLU A 79 14.67 4.79 16.24
N GLY A 80 14.00 3.66 15.92
CA GLY A 80 12.66 3.30 16.40
C GLY A 80 11.50 4.08 15.77
N LYS A 81 11.77 5.19 15.07
CA LYS A 81 10.72 6.02 14.45
C LYS A 81 10.07 5.30 13.26
N GLY A 82 10.85 4.51 12.51
CA GLY A 82 10.37 3.65 11.43
C GLY A 82 9.39 2.59 11.92
N ASP A 83 9.75 1.88 12.99
CA ASP A 83 8.88 0.85 13.59
C ASP A 83 7.55 1.44 14.05
N THR A 84 7.63 2.62 14.68
CA THR A 84 6.44 3.36 15.12
C THR A 84 5.57 3.77 13.94
N ALA A 85 6.16 4.33 12.88
CA ALA A 85 5.44 4.85 11.71
C ALA A 85 4.70 3.77 10.92
N ILE A 86 5.28 2.58 10.83
CA ILE A 86 4.67 1.43 10.16
C ILE A 86 3.54 0.82 10.99
N THR A 87 3.61 0.92 12.32
CA THR A 87 2.65 0.28 13.24
C THR A 87 1.46 1.19 13.57
N GLN A 88 1.71 2.48 13.80
CA GLN A 88 0.70 3.42 14.29
C GLN A 88 0.91 4.82 13.69
N ASP A 89 -0.05 5.70 13.92
CA ASP A 89 0.09 7.10 13.51
C ASP A 89 1.07 7.82 14.46
N VAL A 90 1.88 8.69 13.87
CA VAL A 90 2.99 9.34 14.54
C VAL A 90 2.69 10.83 14.57
N ASP A 91 2.72 11.42 15.77
CA ASP A 91 2.63 12.86 15.92
C ASP A 91 3.93 13.53 15.44
N LEU A 92 3.77 14.55 14.61
CA LEU A 92 4.83 15.33 13.97
C LEU A 92 4.91 16.77 14.47
N VAL A 93 4.06 17.19 15.43
CA VAL A 93 3.95 18.60 15.88
C VAL A 93 5.28 19.22 16.31
N TRP A 94 6.20 18.42 16.85
CA TRP A 94 7.52 18.87 17.30
C TRP A 94 8.68 18.32 16.45
N GLU A 95 8.38 17.70 15.31
CA GLU A 95 9.40 17.15 14.43
C GLU A 95 10.02 18.27 13.58
N GLN A 96 11.32 18.49 13.76
CA GLN A 96 12.07 19.50 13.01
C GLN A 96 12.85 18.90 11.84
N ASP A 97 13.06 17.58 11.83
CA ASP A 97 13.73 16.91 10.72
C ASP A 97 12.74 16.67 9.57
N GLN A 98 12.87 17.48 8.52
CA GLN A 98 12.01 17.41 7.35
C GLN A 98 12.01 16.03 6.68
N LYS A 99 13.13 15.28 6.74
CA LYS A 99 13.19 13.92 6.17
C LYS A 99 12.41 12.93 7.03
N VAL A 100 12.41 13.11 8.34
CA VAL A 100 11.57 12.31 9.24
C VAL A 100 10.09 12.57 8.95
N VAL A 101 9.70 13.84 8.79
CA VAL A 101 8.33 14.21 8.40
C VAL A 101 7.92 13.56 7.08
N GLU A 102 8.76 13.68 6.06
CA GLU A 102 8.53 13.10 4.73
C GLU A 102 8.32 11.58 4.79
N TYR A 103 9.20 10.85 5.48
CA TYR A 103 9.10 9.40 5.56
C TYR A 103 7.98 8.90 6.48
N VAL A 104 7.61 9.66 7.51
CA VAL A 104 6.41 9.37 8.30
C VAL A 104 5.15 9.55 7.46
N ASN A 105 5.08 10.60 6.63
CA ASN A 105 3.95 10.80 5.70
C ASN A 105 3.91 9.69 4.65
N LEU A 106 5.06 9.27 4.12
CA LEU A 106 5.15 8.14 3.21
C LEU A 106 4.68 6.84 3.85
N ALA A 107 5.09 6.56 5.10
CA ALA A 107 4.60 5.42 5.87
C ALA A 107 3.09 5.47 6.08
N TYR A 108 2.53 6.66 6.32
CA TYR A 108 1.08 6.85 6.40
C TYR A 108 0.38 6.51 5.08
N ARG A 109 0.87 7.00 3.94
CA ARG A 109 0.32 6.66 2.62
C ARG A 109 0.38 5.16 2.35
N TRP A 110 1.50 4.53 2.69
CA TRP A 110 1.69 3.09 2.56
C TRP A 110 0.67 2.31 3.38
N LYS A 111 0.42 2.68 4.65
CA LYS A 111 -0.60 2.04 5.50
C LYS A 111 -1.99 2.13 4.88
N GLN A 112 -2.37 3.30 4.36
CA GLN A 112 -3.67 3.48 3.73
C GLN A 112 -3.84 2.60 2.49
N PHE A 113 -2.82 2.57 1.63
CA PHE A 113 -2.83 1.72 0.44
C PHE A 113 -2.88 0.23 0.80
N LYS A 114 -2.04 -0.23 1.74
CA LYS A 114 -2.05 -1.61 2.24
C LYS A 114 -3.43 -2.01 2.72
N LYS A 115 -4.07 -1.18 3.56
CA LYS A 115 -5.41 -1.45 4.07
C LYS A 115 -6.45 -1.58 2.95
N ALA A 116 -6.41 -0.69 1.96
CA ALA A 116 -7.34 -0.73 0.84
C ALA A 116 -7.12 -1.96 -0.07
N LYS A 117 -5.86 -2.33 -0.32
CA LYS A 117 -5.53 -3.51 -1.12
C LYS A 117 -5.96 -4.80 -0.44
N VAL A 118 -5.68 -4.95 0.85
CA VAL A 118 -6.12 -6.11 1.65
C VAL A 118 -7.65 -6.23 1.64
N ALA A 119 -8.37 -5.12 1.87
CA ALA A 119 -9.84 -5.15 1.86
C ALA A 119 -10.41 -5.57 0.49
N LEU A 120 -9.80 -5.15 -0.61
CA LEU A 120 -10.17 -5.58 -1.96
C LEU A 120 -9.88 -7.07 -2.17
N ASP A 121 -8.68 -7.53 -1.82
CA ASP A 121 -8.26 -8.91 -2.01
C ASP A 121 -9.12 -9.89 -1.18
N ASP A 122 -9.41 -9.53 0.08
CA ASP A 122 -10.28 -10.30 0.97
C ASP A 122 -11.70 -10.42 0.39
N LYS A 123 -12.25 -9.32 -0.15
CA LYS A 123 -13.59 -9.33 -0.77
C LYS A 123 -13.60 -10.23 -2.02
N LEU A 124 -12.56 -10.16 -2.85
CA LEU A 124 -12.45 -11.00 -4.05
C LEU A 124 -12.25 -12.48 -3.69
N ALA A 125 -11.49 -12.78 -2.64
CA ALA A 125 -11.33 -14.15 -2.14
C ALA A 125 -12.67 -14.70 -1.62
N ALA A 126 -13.40 -13.93 -0.83
CA ALA A 126 -14.72 -14.34 -0.31
C ALA A 126 -15.73 -14.63 -1.43
N ILE A 127 -15.72 -13.85 -2.52
CA ILE A 127 -16.57 -14.11 -3.69
C ILE A 127 -16.20 -15.45 -4.33
N ARG A 128 -14.90 -15.69 -4.58
CA ARG A 128 -14.41 -16.95 -5.17
C ARG A 128 -14.74 -18.17 -4.32
N ASP A 129 -14.59 -18.07 -3.00
CA ASP A 129 -14.89 -19.15 -2.07
C ASP A 129 -16.40 -19.46 -2.06
N THR A 130 -17.24 -18.42 -2.10
CA THR A 130 -18.70 -18.57 -2.17
C THR A 130 -19.13 -19.25 -3.47
N ASP A 131 -18.58 -18.82 -4.61
CA ASP A 131 -18.85 -19.43 -5.92
C ASP A 131 -18.45 -20.91 -5.93
N THR A 132 -17.31 -21.24 -5.30
CA THR A 132 -16.84 -22.63 -5.17
C THR A 132 -17.80 -23.46 -4.32
N LEU A 133 -18.25 -22.95 -3.17
CA LEU A 133 -19.21 -23.64 -2.30
C LEU A 133 -20.55 -23.89 -3.01
N LEU A 134 -21.08 -22.87 -3.71
CA LEU A 134 -22.32 -23.01 -4.46
C LEU A 134 -22.19 -24.06 -5.58
N ALA A 135 -21.06 -24.12 -6.27
CA ALA A 135 -20.81 -25.13 -7.29
C ALA A 135 -20.75 -26.58 -6.76
N THR A 136 -20.43 -26.77 -5.46
CA THR A 136 -20.39 -28.10 -4.83
C THR A 136 -21.73 -28.59 -4.29
N VAL A 137 -22.72 -27.71 -4.17
CA VAL A 137 -24.08 -28.02 -3.66
C VAL A 137 -25.06 -28.36 -4.79
N VAL A 138 -24.64 -28.17 -6.06
CA VAL A 138 -25.42 -28.48 -7.26
C VAL A 138 -25.04 -29.82 -7.86
#